data_AF-A0A7Y3BBR3-F1
#
_entry.id   AF-A0A7Y3BBR3-F1
#
_cell.length_a   1.000
_cell.length_b   1.000
_cell.length_c   1.000
_cell.angle_alpha   90.00
_cell.angle_beta   90.00
_cell.angle_gamma   90.00
#
_symmetry.space_group_name_H-M   'P 1'
#
loop_
_entity.id
_entity.type
_entity.pdbx_description
1 polymer ?
#
loop_
_entity_poly.entity_id
_entity_poly.type
_entity_poly.pdbx_seq_one_letter_code
_entity_poly.pdbx_strand_id
1 'polypeptide(L)'
;MNGIVVVGGGQAGASLVAKLRALGAEMPITMICGESVPPYQRPPLSKAYLLGDMAEERLYLRPEVWYSDNNIDLRLGCPVTEIDTERKAVDVGGEWIEYDQLVLTTGSVPNHLPVAIGGDLEGVFTVRGLADVDRMEPRFQHGARALVVGGGYIGLEAAAVATKLGVHVTLIEMSPRILGRVASAETADVIRAEHVSHGVDIREGVGLEKLVGEGGHVTGALLADGTMLHVDFVILGMGIRPDTRLAETAGIVCDNGIAVDAFGQTSEPGIWAAGDCASIPFKTGRLRLESVQNAIDQAELVAANIM
;
A
#
# COMPACT_ATOMS: atom_id res chain seq x y z
N MET A 1 32.87 -4.92 5.39
CA MET A 1 31.61 -4.26 5.75
C MET A 1 30.61 -4.68 4.69
N ASN A 2 29.62 -5.47 5.11
CA ASN A 2 28.57 -6.02 4.27
C ASN A 2 27.51 -4.97 3.91
N GLY A 3 27.57 -3.79 4.53
CA GLY A 3 26.82 -2.60 4.10
C GLY A 3 25.39 -2.53 4.64
N ILE A 4 24.57 -1.71 3.99
CA ILE A 4 23.17 -1.49 4.36
C ILE A 4 22.27 -2.17 3.33
N VAL A 5 21.42 -3.08 3.79
CA VAL A 5 20.37 -3.70 2.95
C VAL A 5 19.02 -3.07 3.29
N VAL A 6 18.30 -2.62 2.27
CA VAL A 6 16.97 -2.00 2.38
C VAL A 6 15.97 -2.87 1.65
N VAL A 7 14.96 -3.35 2.36
CA VAL A 7 13.90 -4.20 1.81
C VAL A 7 12.64 -3.37 1.60
N GLY A 8 12.23 -3.19 0.36
CA GLY A 8 11.00 -2.46 -0.01
C GLY A 8 11.25 -1.31 -0.99
N GLY A 9 10.60 -1.40 -2.16
CA GLY A 9 10.65 -0.41 -3.24
C GLY A 9 9.69 0.77 -3.09
N GLY A 10 9.30 1.15 -1.87
CA GLY A 10 8.29 2.17 -1.62
C GLY A 10 8.85 3.57 -1.34
N GLN A 11 7.96 4.50 -0.99
CA GLN A 11 8.32 5.86 -0.56
C GLN A 11 9.37 5.86 0.57
N ALA A 12 9.18 5.03 1.59
CA ALA A 12 10.10 4.94 2.72
C ALA A 12 11.50 4.47 2.27
N GLY A 13 11.59 3.37 1.52
CA GLY A 13 12.87 2.86 1.02
C GLY A 13 13.61 3.86 0.14
N ALA A 14 12.90 4.51 -0.79
CA ALA A 14 13.48 5.53 -1.66
C ALA A 14 13.99 6.76 -0.90
N SER A 15 13.21 7.26 0.07
CA SER A 15 13.62 8.36 0.93
C SER A 15 14.83 7.99 1.80
N LEU A 16 14.87 6.75 2.31
CA LEU A 16 15.94 6.26 3.16
C LEU A 16 17.28 6.21 2.42
N VAL A 17 17.33 5.58 1.24
CA VAL A 17 18.59 5.48 0.48
C VAL A 17 19.07 6.83 -0.01
N ALA A 18 18.14 7.73 -0.38
CA ALA A 18 18.47 9.11 -0.72
C ALA A 18 19.04 9.87 0.48
N LYS A 19 18.47 9.69 1.67
CA LYS A 19 18.97 10.34 2.88
C LYS A 19 20.33 9.81 3.31
N LEU A 20 20.54 8.50 3.29
CA LEU A 20 21.84 7.88 3.60
C LEU A 20 22.94 8.48 2.71
N ARG A 21 22.70 8.60 1.40
CA ARG A 21 23.67 9.22 0.48
C ARG A 21 23.85 10.71 0.74
N ALA A 22 22.78 11.45 1.03
CA ALA A 22 22.87 12.86 1.39
C ALA A 22 23.64 13.11 2.70
N LEU A 23 23.63 12.16 3.64
CA LEU A 23 24.40 12.20 4.88
C LEU A 23 25.85 11.75 4.72
N GLY A 24 26.26 11.30 3.52
CA GLY A 24 27.62 10.87 3.24
C GLY A 24 27.93 9.42 3.61
N ALA A 25 26.92 8.53 3.64
CA ALA A 25 27.15 7.10 3.84
C ALA A 25 28.13 6.55 2.78
N GLU A 26 29.30 6.08 3.24
CA GLU A 26 30.32 5.44 2.37
C GLU A 26 30.07 3.93 2.19
N MET A 27 29.26 3.32 3.08
CA MET A 27 28.94 1.89 3.01
C MET A 27 28.18 1.54 1.71
N PRO A 28 28.39 0.32 1.18
CA PRO A 28 27.53 -0.22 0.12
C PRO A 28 26.06 -0.19 0.55
N ILE A 29 25.16 0.17 -0.37
CA ILE A 29 23.71 0.12 -0.15
C ILE A 29 23.10 -0.76 -1.22
N THR A 30 22.36 -1.79 -0.80
CA THR A 30 21.54 -2.63 -1.69
C THR A 30 20.07 -2.41 -1.36
N MET A 31 19.29 -2.00 -2.34
CA MET A 31 17.85 -1.77 -2.22
C MET A 31 17.10 -2.86 -3.00
N ILE A 32 16.36 -3.70 -2.29
CA ILE A 32 15.70 -4.88 -2.84
C ILE A 32 14.20 -4.61 -2.93
N CYS A 33 13.67 -4.67 -4.15
CA CYS A 33 12.29 -4.37 -4.48
C CYS A 33 11.59 -5.65 -4.98
N GLY A 34 10.45 -5.97 -4.37
CA GLY A 34 9.61 -7.07 -4.84
C GLY A 34 8.91 -6.78 -6.18
N GLU A 35 8.66 -5.50 -6.48
CA GLU A 35 8.08 -5.05 -7.76
C GLU A 35 9.18 -4.92 -8.82
N SER A 36 8.84 -5.13 -10.10
CA SER A 36 9.77 -5.12 -11.23
C SER A 36 10.07 -3.72 -11.79
N VAL A 37 9.69 -2.66 -11.07
CA VAL A 37 9.80 -1.26 -11.50
C VAL A 37 10.48 -0.42 -10.42
N PRO A 38 11.14 0.69 -10.79
CA PRO A 38 11.78 1.59 -9.82
C PRO A 38 10.79 2.13 -8.78
N PRO A 39 11.25 2.49 -7.58
CA PRO A 39 10.40 3.09 -6.56
C PRO A 39 9.59 4.29 -7.06
N TYR A 40 8.30 4.31 -6.75
CA TYR A 40 7.34 5.24 -7.34
C TYR A 40 6.31 5.76 -6.33
N GLN A 41 5.66 6.86 -6.71
CA GLN A 41 4.60 7.49 -5.95
C GLN A 41 3.32 6.67 -6.04
N ARG A 42 2.82 6.18 -4.90
CA ARG A 42 1.52 5.50 -4.83
C ARG A 42 0.29 6.44 -4.87
N PRO A 43 0.32 7.70 -4.38
CA PRO A 43 -0.87 8.56 -4.37
C PRO A 43 -1.53 8.83 -5.74
N PRO A 44 -0.79 8.92 -6.86
CA PRO A 44 -1.42 9.06 -8.18
C PRO A 44 -2.14 7.80 -8.67
N LEU A 45 -1.91 6.61 -8.09
CA LEU A 45 -2.51 5.35 -8.53
C LEU A 45 -4.03 5.31 -8.40
N SER A 46 -4.62 6.04 -7.45
CA SER A 46 -6.08 6.21 -7.30
C SER A 46 -6.57 7.54 -7.89
N LYS A 47 -5.71 8.25 -8.64
CA LYS A 47 -5.97 9.61 -9.15
C LYS A 47 -5.54 9.72 -10.64
N ALA A 48 -4.51 10.51 -10.92
CA ALA A 48 -4.10 10.86 -12.28
C ALA A 48 -3.63 9.65 -13.09
N TYR A 49 -3.02 8.63 -12.48
CA TYR A 49 -2.60 7.43 -13.20
C TYR A 49 -3.81 6.57 -13.60
N LEU A 50 -4.73 6.29 -12.67
CA LEU A 50 -5.98 5.58 -12.97
C LEU A 50 -6.87 6.34 -13.96
N LEU A 51 -6.79 7.67 -14.00
CA LEU A 51 -7.46 8.49 -15.00
C LEU A 51 -6.83 8.39 -16.41
N GLY A 52 -5.62 7.84 -16.53
CA GLY A 52 -4.84 7.87 -17.77
C GLY A 52 -4.16 9.23 -18.06
N ASP A 53 -4.19 10.16 -17.11
CA ASP A 53 -3.63 11.52 -17.23
C ASP A 53 -2.12 11.59 -16.88
N MET A 54 -1.53 10.46 -16.50
CA MET A 54 -0.13 10.36 -16.08
C MET A 54 0.53 9.10 -16.64
N ALA A 55 1.66 9.26 -17.32
CA ALA A 55 2.50 8.14 -17.76
C ALA A 55 3.25 7.51 -16.57
N GLU A 56 3.56 6.22 -16.66
CA GLU A 56 4.21 5.44 -15.61
C GLU A 56 5.52 6.08 -15.14
N GLU A 57 6.36 6.57 -16.06
CA GLU A 57 7.68 7.12 -15.75
C GLU A 57 7.60 8.39 -14.90
N ARG A 58 6.46 9.09 -14.92
CA ARG A 58 6.21 10.26 -14.08
C ARG A 58 5.87 9.89 -12.63
N LEU A 59 5.59 8.62 -12.35
CA LEU A 59 5.38 8.13 -11.00
C LEU A 59 6.70 7.91 -10.26
N TYR A 60 7.76 7.57 -10.98
CA TYR A 60 9.03 7.21 -10.38
C TYR A 60 9.56 8.33 -9.49
N LEU A 61 9.93 7.98 -8.25
CA LEU A 61 10.46 8.94 -7.27
C LEU A 61 11.84 9.45 -7.70
N ARG A 62 12.60 8.59 -8.37
CA ARG A 62 13.87 8.87 -9.03
C ARG A 62 13.93 8.04 -10.31
N PRO A 63 14.55 8.55 -11.39
CA PRO A 63 14.83 7.72 -12.56
C PRO A 63 15.80 6.59 -12.17
N GLU A 64 15.72 5.43 -12.84
CA GLU A 64 16.54 4.26 -12.50
C GLU A 64 18.05 4.56 -12.46
N VAL A 65 18.55 5.35 -13.41
CA VAL A 65 19.96 5.77 -13.47
C VAL A 65 20.44 6.51 -12.22
N TRP A 66 19.54 7.19 -11.50
CA TRP A 66 19.90 7.92 -10.28
C TRP A 66 20.43 6.96 -9.20
N TYR A 67 19.93 5.73 -9.13
CA TYR A 67 20.38 4.75 -8.14
C TYR A 67 21.84 4.34 -8.40
N SER A 68 22.19 4.01 -9.66
CA SER A 68 23.58 3.69 -10.01
C SER A 68 24.50 4.90 -9.87
N ASP A 69 24.07 6.11 -10.26
CA ASP A 69 24.84 7.34 -10.10
C ASP A 69 25.14 7.67 -8.62
N ASN A 70 24.32 7.15 -7.71
CA ASN A 70 24.50 7.30 -6.26
C ASN A 70 25.05 6.03 -5.60
N ASN A 71 25.64 5.11 -6.36
CA ASN A 71 26.22 3.85 -5.87
C ASN A 71 25.23 3.02 -5.03
N ILE A 72 23.97 2.94 -5.44
CA ILE A 72 22.95 2.08 -4.82
C ILE A 72 22.71 0.90 -5.76
N ASP A 73 22.94 -0.33 -5.26
CA ASP A 73 22.59 -1.56 -5.96
C ASP A 73 21.07 -1.77 -5.88
N LEU A 74 20.35 -1.38 -6.92
CA LEU A 74 18.90 -1.52 -7.01
C LEU A 74 18.55 -2.89 -7.64
N ARG A 75 17.90 -3.77 -6.87
CA ARG A 75 17.43 -5.08 -7.34
C ARG A 75 15.90 -5.07 -7.46
N LEU A 76 15.39 -5.22 -8.69
CA LEU A 76 13.96 -5.19 -9.00
C LEU A 76 13.40 -6.59 -9.26
N GLY A 77 12.11 -6.80 -8.96
CA GLY A 77 11.43 -8.08 -9.18
C GLY A 77 11.98 -9.22 -8.31
N CYS A 78 12.58 -8.88 -7.18
CA CYS A 78 13.32 -9.79 -6.31
C CYS A 78 12.76 -9.70 -4.88
N PRO A 79 11.61 -10.33 -4.58
CA PRO A 79 11.05 -10.28 -3.23
C PRO A 79 11.95 -11.01 -2.22
N VAL A 80 12.20 -10.37 -1.08
CA VAL A 80 12.87 -11.01 0.05
C VAL A 80 11.92 -12.02 0.69
N THR A 81 12.40 -13.25 0.84
CA THR A 81 11.61 -14.39 1.34
C THR A 81 11.87 -14.68 2.81
N GLU A 82 13.10 -14.48 3.27
CA GLU A 82 13.54 -14.84 4.63
C GLU A 82 14.59 -13.85 5.16
N ILE A 83 14.68 -13.73 6.48
CA ILE A 83 15.75 -13.03 7.20
C ILE A 83 16.36 -14.04 8.18
N ASP A 84 17.68 -14.21 8.11
CA ASP A 84 18.47 -14.95 9.08
C ASP A 84 19.24 -13.94 9.95
N THR A 85 18.79 -13.77 11.19
CA THR A 85 19.35 -12.79 12.13
C THR A 85 20.68 -13.23 12.73
N GLU A 86 20.95 -14.53 12.82
CA GLU A 86 22.24 -15.07 13.28
C GLU A 86 23.32 -14.87 12.22
N ARG A 87 22.99 -15.20 10.95
CA ARG A 87 23.88 -14.97 9.81
C ARG A 87 23.97 -13.49 9.41
N LYS A 88 22.98 -12.67 9.81
CA LYS A 88 22.78 -11.30 9.32
C LYS A 88 22.68 -11.26 7.80
N ALA A 89 21.76 -12.02 7.25
CA ALA A 89 21.52 -12.10 5.82
C ALA A 89 20.04 -12.17 5.48
N VAL A 90 19.70 -11.77 4.26
CA VAL A 90 18.36 -11.94 3.69
C VAL A 90 18.39 -12.86 2.48
N ASP A 91 17.37 -13.69 2.32
CA ASP A 91 17.21 -14.57 1.16
C ASP A 91 16.45 -13.85 0.04
N VAL A 92 17.02 -13.90 -1.16
CA VAL A 92 16.47 -13.36 -2.39
C VAL A 92 16.50 -14.44 -3.45
N GLY A 93 15.42 -15.23 -3.53
CA GLY A 93 15.31 -16.29 -4.53
C GLY A 93 16.40 -17.37 -4.42
N GLY A 94 16.90 -17.65 -3.21
CA GLY A 94 17.97 -18.59 -2.92
C GLY A 94 19.36 -17.96 -2.81
N GLU A 95 19.53 -16.68 -3.18
CA GLU A 95 20.76 -15.93 -2.93
C GLU A 95 20.69 -15.26 -1.55
N TRP A 96 21.69 -15.51 -0.71
CA TRP A 96 21.81 -14.86 0.59
C TRP A 96 22.67 -13.60 0.50
N ILE A 97 22.07 -12.45 0.82
CA ILE A 97 22.74 -11.15 0.85
C ILE A 97 22.99 -10.76 2.31
N GLU A 98 24.26 -10.70 2.70
CA GLU A 98 24.66 -10.32 4.06
C GLU A 98 24.56 -8.80 4.28
N TYR A 99 24.34 -8.38 5.52
CA TYR A 99 24.23 -6.97 5.90
C TYR A 99 24.95 -6.66 7.21
N ASP A 100 25.42 -5.41 7.35
CA ASP A 100 25.77 -4.82 8.64
C ASP A 100 24.54 -4.15 9.29
N GLN A 101 23.68 -3.55 8.46
CA GLN A 101 22.41 -2.93 8.84
C GLN A 101 21.30 -3.37 7.89
N LEU A 102 20.15 -3.78 8.42
CA LEU A 102 18.96 -4.14 7.64
C LEU A 102 17.84 -3.15 7.90
N VAL A 103 17.20 -2.63 6.86
CA VAL A 103 16.03 -1.76 7.00
C VAL A 103 14.81 -2.33 6.29
N LEU A 104 13.74 -2.56 7.06
CA LEU A 104 12.46 -3.05 6.57
C LEU A 104 11.54 -1.87 6.25
N THR A 105 11.30 -1.67 4.95
CA THR A 105 10.37 -0.67 4.39
C THR A 105 9.27 -1.35 3.56
N THR A 106 8.83 -2.52 4.03
CA THR A 106 7.88 -3.42 3.37
C THR A 106 6.48 -2.81 3.21
N GLY A 107 6.17 -1.80 4.02
CA GLY A 107 4.92 -1.06 3.92
C GLY A 107 3.72 -1.90 4.36
N SER A 108 2.74 -2.03 3.48
CA SER A 108 1.44 -2.62 3.80
C SER A 108 0.85 -3.33 2.59
N VAL A 109 0.02 -4.34 2.87
CA VAL A 109 -0.76 -5.10 1.90
C VAL A 109 -2.25 -4.77 2.05
N PRO A 110 -3.02 -4.75 0.95
CA PRO A 110 -4.46 -4.49 1.00
C PRO A 110 -5.21 -5.63 1.71
N ASN A 111 -6.35 -5.29 2.32
CA ASN A 111 -7.28 -6.29 2.81
C ASN A 111 -8.04 -6.91 1.63
N HIS A 112 -8.12 -8.25 1.61
CA HIS A 112 -8.86 -9.00 0.60
C HIS A 112 -10.16 -9.56 1.19
N LEU A 113 -11.15 -9.77 0.31
CA LEU A 113 -12.34 -10.53 0.67
C LEU A 113 -12.01 -12.04 0.76
N PRO A 114 -12.60 -12.78 1.71
CA PRO A 114 -12.49 -14.23 1.72
C PRO A 114 -13.06 -14.88 0.45
N VAL A 115 -12.45 -15.99 0.02
CA VAL A 115 -12.92 -16.84 -1.08
C VAL A 115 -14.39 -17.24 -0.90
N ALA A 116 -14.80 -17.55 0.34
CA ALA A 116 -16.16 -17.97 0.67
C ALA A 116 -17.24 -16.93 0.28
N ILE A 117 -16.86 -15.65 0.17
CA ILE A 117 -17.75 -14.56 -0.24
C ILE A 117 -17.41 -14.00 -1.63
N GLY A 118 -16.64 -14.75 -2.43
CA GLY A 118 -16.32 -14.43 -3.83
C GLY A 118 -15.11 -13.52 -4.01
N GLY A 119 -14.18 -13.48 -3.04
CA GLY A 119 -12.97 -12.65 -3.12
C GLY A 119 -11.95 -13.08 -4.18
N ASP A 120 -12.08 -14.28 -4.73
CA ASP A 120 -11.24 -14.86 -5.80
C ASP A 120 -11.88 -14.78 -7.20
N LEU A 121 -13.08 -14.20 -7.32
CA LEU A 121 -13.70 -13.96 -8.61
C LEU A 121 -12.85 -13.01 -9.46
N GLU A 122 -12.81 -13.27 -10.77
CA GLU A 122 -12.27 -12.29 -11.71
C GLU A 122 -13.11 -10.99 -11.65
N GLY A 123 -12.44 -9.85 -11.86
CA GLY A 123 -13.08 -8.54 -11.73
C GLY A 123 -13.12 -7.96 -10.32
N VAL A 124 -12.50 -8.61 -9.33
CA VAL A 124 -12.31 -8.06 -7.99
C VAL A 124 -10.89 -7.52 -7.85
N PHE A 125 -10.77 -6.21 -7.61
CA PHE A 125 -9.49 -5.51 -7.61
C PHE A 125 -9.20 -4.81 -6.28
N THR A 126 -7.93 -4.74 -5.90
CA THR A 126 -7.41 -3.84 -4.87
C THR A 126 -6.77 -2.62 -5.54
N VAL A 127 -6.41 -1.58 -4.77
CA VAL A 127 -5.63 -0.44 -5.28
C VAL A 127 -4.42 -0.24 -4.37
N ARG A 128 -3.29 -0.88 -4.68
CA ARG A 128 -2.04 -0.70 -3.93
C ARG A 128 -0.83 -0.50 -4.83
N GLY A 129 -0.65 -1.35 -5.83
CA GLY A 129 0.49 -1.32 -6.75
C GLY A 129 0.11 -0.95 -8.18
N LEU A 130 1.12 -0.67 -9.01
CA LEU A 130 0.97 -0.41 -10.44
C LEU A 130 0.20 -1.54 -11.15
N ALA A 131 0.62 -2.78 -10.91
CA ALA A 131 -0.02 -3.96 -11.47
C ALA A 131 -1.50 -4.11 -11.08
N ASP A 132 -1.94 -3.57 -9.94
CA ASP A 132 -3.36 -3.55 -9.61
C ASP A 132 -4.12 -2.63 -10.56
N VAL A 133 -3.60 -1.41 -10.75
CA VAL A 133 -4.20 -0.37 -11.60
C VAL A 133 -4.21 -0.82 -13.06
N ASP A 134 -3.10 -1.35 -13.56
CA ASP A 134 -3.00 -1.81 -14.95
C ASP A 134 -3.98 -2.95 -15.25
N ARG A 135 -4.23 -3.82 -14.26
CA ARG A 135 -5.20 -4.92 -14.41
C ARG A 135 -6.64 -4.45 -14.36
N MET A 136 -6.94 -3.38 -13.61
CA MET A 136 -8.30 -2.86 -13.48
C MET A 136 -8.66 -1.87 -14.60
N GLU A 137 -7.68 -1.13 -15.14
CA GLU A 137 -7.87 -0.03 -16.10
C GLU A 137 -8.77 -0.40 -17.29
N PRO A 138 -8.64 -1.58 -17.93
CA PRO A 138 -9.52 -1.98 -19.02
C PRO A 138 -11.01 -2.06 -18.67
N ARG A 139 -11.34 -2.17 -17.37
CA ARG A 139 -12.74 -2.23 -16.88
C ARG A 139 -13.42 -0.86 -16.78
N PHE A 140 -12.66 0.24 -16.85
CA PHE A 140 -13.20 1.59 -16.75
C PHE A 140 -13.79 2.06 -18.09
N GLN A 141 -14.80 1.33 -18.56
CA GLN A 141 -15.53 1.63 -19.79
C GLN A 141 -16.77 2.47 -19.48
N HIS A 142 -17.10 3.39 -20.38
CA HIS A 142 -18.31 4.19 -20.27
C HIS A 142 -19.56 3.29 -20.15
N GLY A 143 -20.39 3.53 -19.14
CA GLY A 143 -21.60 2.75 -18.86
C GLY A 143 -21.39 1.44 -18.09
N ALA A 144 -20.13 1.05 -17.80
CA ALA A 144 -19.84 -0.06 -16.90
C ALA A 144 -20.33 0.24 -15.48
N ARG A 145 -20.46 -0.79 -14.64
CA ARG A 145 -20.95 -0.71 -13.26
C ARG A 145 -19.89 -1.19 -12.29
N ALA A 146 -19.43 -0.29 -11.42
CA ALA A 146 -18.47 -0.60 -10.38
C ALA A 146 -19.14 -0.61 -9.00
N LEU A 147 -18.78 -1.61 -8.19
CA LEU A 147 -18.97 -1.55 -6.75
C LEU A 147 -17.65 -1.18 -6.07
N VAL A 148 -17.66 -0.11 -5.29
CA VAL A 148 -16.56 0.23 -4.38
C VAL A 148 -16.92 -0.23 -2.97
N VAL A 149 -16.07 -1.06 -2.37
CA VAL A 149 -16.26 -1.58 -1.02
C VAL A 149 -15.33 -0.84 -0.06
N GLY A 150 -15.88 0.07 0.75
CA GLY A 150 -15.17 0.89 1.74
C GLY A 150 -15.15 2.37 1.38
N GLY A 151 -15.64 3.20 2.30
CA GLY A 151 -15.72 4.67 2.22
C GLY A 151 -14.53 5.39 2.86
N GLY A 152 -13.34 4.81 2.74
CA GLY A 152 -12.08 5.49 3.06
C GLY A 152 -11.58 6.35 1.89
N TYR A 153 -10.45 7.05 2.07
CA TYR A 153 -9.89 7.92 1.03
C TYR A 153 -9.67 7.20 -0.31
N ILE A 154 -9.07 5.99 -0.30
CA ILE A 154 -8.81 5.24 -1.54
C ILE A 154 -10.10 4.87 -2.27
N GLY A 155 -11.13 4.40 -1.54
CA GLY A 155 -12.41 4.06 -2.14
C GLY A 155 -13.12 5.27 -2.73
N LEU A 156 -13.13 6.39 -2.02
CA LEU A 156 -13.69 7.65 -2.50
C LEU A 156 -12.94 8.18 -3.73
N GLU A 157 -11.61 8.19 -3.72
CA GLU A 157 -10.80 8.58 -4.87
C GLU A 157 -11.07 7.69 -6.10
N ALA A 158 -11.09 6.37 -5.92
CA ALA A 158 -11.42 5.43 -6.99
C ALA A 158 -12.84 5.65 -7.53
N ALA A 159 -13.82 5.94 -6.66
CA ALA A 159 -15.19 6.27 -7.08
C ALA A 159 -15.23 7.56 -7.92
N ALA A 160 -14.51 8.61 -7.52
CA ALA A 160 -14.43 9.86 -8.31
C ALA A 160 -13.79 9.64 -9.69
N VAL A 161 -12.72 8.84 -9.76
CA VAL A 161 -12.09 8.53 -11.05
C VAL A 161 -13.03 7.71 -11.93
N ALA A 162 -13.67 6.68 -11.37
CA ALA A 162 -14.62 5.84 -12.10
C ALA A 162 -15.79 6.67 -12.66
N THR A 163 -16.41 7.54 -11.87
CA THR A 163 -17.50 8.40 -12.37
C THR A 163 -17.04 9.39 -13.44
N LYS A 164 -15.84 9.96 -13.30
CA LYS A 164 -15.25 10.85 -14.32
C LYS A 164 -15.02 10.12 -15.66
N LEU A 165 -14.74 8.82 -15.62
CA LEU A 165 -14.61 7.95 -16.80
C LEU A 165 -15.96 7.41 -17.31
N GLY A 166 -17.08 7.83 -16.71
CA GLY A 166 -18.43 7.46 -17.13
C GLY A 166 -18.90 6.09 -16.63
N VAL A 167 -18.25 5.54 -15.60
CA VAL A 167 -18.69 4.32 -14.92
C VAL A 167 -19.80 4.67 -13.92
N HIS A 168 -20.84 3.85 -13.85
CA HIS A 168 -21.85 3.92 -12.80
C HIS A 168 -21.30 3.31 -11.51
N VAL A 169 -21.22 4.10 -10.45
CA VAL A 169 -20.58 3.68 -9.20
C VAL A 169 -21.60 3.58 -8.07
N THR A 170 -21.64 2.41 -7.43
CA THR A 170 -22.18 2.27 -6.08
C THR A 170 -21.01 2.10 -5.11
N LEU A 171 -20.98 2.91 -4.05
CA LEU A 171 -20.02 2.78 -2.96
C LEU A 171 -20.76 2.33 -1.70
N ILE A 172 -20.27 1.26 -1.08
CA ILE A 172 -20.80 0.78 0.21
C ILE A 172 -19.79 1.02 1.33
N GLU A 173 -20.29 1.42 2.49
CA GLU A 173 -19.52 1.55 3.72
C GLU A 173 -20.29 0.86 4.84
N MET A 174 -19.64 -0.13 5.47
CA MET A 174 -20.24 -0.89 6.57
C MET A 174 -20.43 -0.03 7.82
N SER A 175 -19.55 0.94 8.04
CA SER A 175 -19.65 1.89 9.15
C SER A 175 -20.85 2.81 8.97
N PRO A 176 -21.34 3.46 10.05
CA PRO A 176 -22.43 4.42 9.95
C PRO A 176 -22.14 5.63 9.04
N ARG A 177 -20.86 5.90 8.71
CA ARG A 177 -20.46 6.95 7.79
C ARG A 177 -19.13 6.70 7.09
N ILE A 178 -18.98 7.26 5.88
CA ILE A 178 -17.69 7.39 5.20
C ILE A 178 -16.72 8.22 6.05
N LEU A 179 -15.42 7.97 5.88
CA LEU A 179 -14.34 8.65 6.60
C LEU A 179 -14.46 8.58 8.14
N GLY A 180 -15.22 7.60 8.65
CA GLY A 180 -15.55 7.42 10.08
C GLY A 180 -14.35 7.43 11.03
N ARG A 181 -13.20 6.93 10.54
CA ARG A 181 -11.98 6.75 11.31
C ARG A 181 -11.03 7.96 11.29
N VAL A 182 -11.20 8.89 10.35
CA VAL A 182 -10.17 9.87 9.98
C VAL A 182 -10.67 11.31 9.89
N ALA A 183 -11.98 11.53 9.84
CA ALA A 183 -12.57 12.86 9.70
C ALA A 183 -13.80 13.05 10.60
N SER A 184 -14.18 14.30 10.84
CA SER A 184 -15.44 14.64 11.52
C SER A 184 -16.67 14.34 10.64
N ALA A 185 -17.86 14.37 11.23
CA ALA A 185 -19.10 14.15 10.49
C ALA A 185 -19.33 15.24 9.43
N GLU A 186 -19.06 16.51 9.78
CA GLU A 186 -19.23 17.65 8.89
C GLU A 186 -18.32 17.54 7.65
N THR A 187 -17.10 17.05 7.83
CA THR A 187 -16.18 16.81 6.70
C THR A 187 -16.69 15.66 5.83
N ALA A 188 -17.17 14.58 6.44
CA ALA A 188 -17.75 13.45 5.71
C ALA A 188 -18.99 13.86 4.91
N ASP A 189 -19.84 14.74 5.45
CA ASP A 189 -21.05 15.22 4.79
C ASP A 189 -20.73 16.05 3.55
N VAL A 190 -19.71 16.91 3.60
CA VAL A 190 -19.25 17.67 2.43
C VAL A 190 -18.73 16.72 1.34
N ILE A 191 -17.87 15.77 1.70
CA ILE A 191 -17.31 14.80 0.75
C ILE A 191 -18.40 13.91 0.14
N ARG A 192 -19.36 13.46 0.95
CA ARG A 192 -20.51 12.69 0.48
C ARG A 192 -21.34 13.50 -0.51
N ALA A 193 -21.69 14.73 -0.17
CA ALA A 193 -22.47 15.60 -1.05
C ALA A 193 -21.78 15.82 -2.40
N GLU A 194 -20.45 15.96 -2.38
CA GLU A 194 -19.64 16.09 -3.59
C GLU A 194 -19.67 14.82 -4.46
N HIS A 195 -19.53 13.64 -3.87
CA HIS A 195 -19.64 12.39 -4.64
C HIS A 195 -21.04 12.13 -5.20
N VAL A 196 -22.08 12.42 -4.40
CA VAL A 196 -23.47 12.28 -4.82
C VAL A 196 -23.80 13.27 -5.95
N SER A 197 -23.28 14.50 -5.90
CA SER A 197 -23.46 15.48 -6.98
C SER A 197 -22.82 15.03 -8.31
N HIS A 198 -21.80 14.17 -8.23
CA HIS A 198 -21.15 13.50 -9.36
C HIS A 198 -21.75 12.11 -9.70
N GLY A 199 -22.89 11.75 -9.11
CA GLY A 199 -23.65 10.55 -9.47
C GLY A 199 -23.21 9.25 -8.80
N VAL A 200 -22.39 9.30 -7.76
CA VAL A 200 -22.07 8.11 -6.95
C VAL A 200 -23.26 7.76 -6.04
N ASP A 201 -23.72 6.51 -6.08
CA ASP A 201 -24.68 5.95 -5.12
C ASP A 201 -23.92 5.51 -3.85
N ILE A 202 -23.91 6.35 -2.81
CA ILE A 202 -23.26 6.04 -1.52
C ILE A 202 -24.25 5.42 -0.54
N ARG A 203 -23.92 4.23 -0.04
CA ARG A 203 -24.71 3.49 0.95
C ARG A 203 -23.90 3.23 2.21
N GLU A 204 -24.23 3.93 3.29
CA GLU A 204 -23.58 3.79 4.59
C GLU A 204 -24.39 2.90 5.52
N GLY A 205 -23.72 2.28 6.50
CA GLY A 205 -24.32 1.27 7.37
C GLY A 205 -24.66 -0.03 6.64
N VAL A 206 -24.18 -0.19 5.39
CA VAL A 206 -24.48 -1.35 4.54
C VAL A 206 -23.17 -2.05 4.18
N GLY A 207 -23.05 -3.30 4.61
CA GLY A 207 -21.91 -4.16 4.29
C GLY A 207 -22.15 -5.03 3.06
N LEU A 208 -21.07 -5.59 2.52
CA LEU A 208 -21.12 -6.66 1.53
C LEU A 208 -21.42 -7.99 2.23
N GLU A 209 -22.41 -8.73 1.76
CA GLU A 209 -22.63 -10.11 2.22
C GLU A 209 -21.86 -11.09 1.34
N LYS A 210 -22.02 -11.00 0.01
CA LYS A 210 -21.38 -11.92 -0.93
C LYS A 210 -21.30 -11.35 -2.35
N LEU A 211 -20.19 -11.59 -3.03
CA LEU A 211 -20.08 -11.43 -4.48
C LEU A 211 -20.61 -12.67 -5.18
N VAL A 212 -21.40 -12.46 -6.23
CA VAL A 212 -21.89 -13.51 -7.12
C VAL A 212 -21.23 -13.38 -8.48
N GLY A 213 -21.02 -14.52 -9.13
CA GLY A 213 -20.33 -14.56 -10.41
C GLY A 213 -20.81 -15.69 -11.30
N GLU A 214 -20.56 -15.52 -12.59
CA GLU A 214 -20.85 -16.50 -13.65
C GLU A 214 -19.55 -16.79 -14.40
N GLY A 215 -19.26 -18.08 -14.66
CA GLY A 215 -18.03 -18.47 -15.35
C GLY A 215 -16.73 -18.06 -14.64
N GLY A 216 -16.77 -17.80 -13.32
CA GLY A 216 -15.61 -17.33 -12.54
C GLY A 216 -15.43 -15.81 -12.49
N HIS A 217 -16.26 -15.04 -13.19
CA HIS A 217 -16.21 -13.57 -13.21
C HIS A 217 -17.36 -12.97 -12.40
N VAL A 218 -17.10 -11.86 -11.68
CA VAL A 218 -18.11 -11.17 -10.87
C VAL A 218 -19.22 -10.54 -11.74
N THR A 219 -20.48 -10.78 -11.38
CA THR A 219 -21.65 -10.22 -12.08
C THR A 219 -22.62 -9.49 -11.16
N GLY A 220 -22.44 -9.63 -9.84
CA GLY A 220 -23.30 -8.99 -8.86
C GLY A 220 -22.76 -9.03 -7.44
N ALA A 221 -23.46 -8.31 -6.56
CA ALA A 221 -23.16 -8.25 -5.14
C ALA A 221 -24.45 -8.29 -4.33
N LEU A 222 -24.55 -9.26 -3.42
CA LEU A 222 -25.56 -9.28 -2.36
C LEU A 222 -25.05 -8.44 -1.19
N LEU A 223 -25.81 -7.43 -0.80
CA LEU A 223 -25.54 -6.60 0.36
C LEU A 223 -26.22 -7.16 1.60
N ALA A 224 -25.71 -6.81 2.77
CA ALA A 224 -26.22 -7.29 4.06
C ALA A 224 -27.67 -6.87 4.39
N ASP A 225 -28.22 -5.90 3.65
CA ASP A 225 -29.63 -5.48 3.74
C ASP A 225 -30.56 -6.29 2.81
N GLY A 226 -30.02 -7.28 2.10
CA GLY A 226 -30.74 -8.11 1.13
C GLY A 226 -30.79 -7.52 -0.28
N THR A 227 -30.23 -6.33 -0.52
CA THR A 227 -30.17 -5.75 -1.86
C THR A 227 -29.24 -6.56 -2.76
N MET A 228 -29.70 -6.86 -3.98
CA MET A 228 -28.86 -7.39 -5.05
C MET A 228 -28.47 -6.26 -6.02
N LEU A 229 -27.16 -6.06 -6.20
CA LEU A 229 -26.59 -5.16 -7.20
C LEU A 229 -26.07 -5.97 -8.39
N HIS A 230 -26.26 -5.44 -9.60
CA HIS A 230 -25.59 -5.95 -10.81
C HIS A 230 -24.35 -5.09 -11.09
N VAL A 231 -23.17 -5.72 -11.14
CA VAL A 231 -21.88 -5.04 -11.26
C VAL A 231 -20.99 -5.78 -12.24
N ASP A 232 -20.14 -5.04 -12.95
CA ASP A 232 -19.19 -5.59 -13.92
C ASP A 232 -17.81 -5.82 -13.27
N PHE A 233 -17.49 -5.06 -12.22
CA PHE A 233 -16.27 -5.20 -11.42
C PHE A 233 -16.41 -4.58 -10.03
N VAL A 234 -15.46 -4.91 -9.15
CA VAL A 234 -15.42 -4.49 -7.76
C VAL A 234 -14.05 -3.90 -7.43
N ILE A 235 -14.02 -2.78 -6.70
CA ILE A 235 -12.81 -2.16 -6.16
C ILE A 235 -12.85 -2.24 -4.63
N LEU A 236 -11.83 -2.84 -4.03
CA LEU A 236 -11.69 -3.01 -2.59
C LEU A 236 -10.91 -1.83 -1.99
N GLY A 237 -11.60 -0.98 -1.24
CA GLY A 237 -11.08 0.13 -0.44
C GLY A 237 -11.17 -0.12 1.06
N MET A 238 -11.06 -1.38 1.49
CA MET A 238 -11.35 -1.85 2.87
C MET A 238 -10.18 -1.68 3.85
N GLY A 239 -9.25 -0.79 3.54
CA GLY A 239 -8.02 -0.58 4.31
C GLY A 239 -6.91 -1.57 4.00
N ILE A 240 -5.80 -1.39 4.71
CA ILE A 240 -4.57 -2.16 4.55
C ILE A 240 -4.12 -2.71 5.90
N ARG A 241 -3.17 -3.63 5.86
CA ARG A 241 -2.48 -4.19 7.02
C ARG A 241 -0.96 -4.13 6.80
N PRO A 242 -0.16 -3.86 7.84
CA PRO A 242 1.29 -3.76 7.68
C PRO A 242 1.86 -5.09 7.21
N ASP A 243 2.87 -5.04 6.33
CA ASP A 243 3.58 -6.24 5.90
C ASP A 243 4.67 -6.61 6.92
N THR A 244 4.27 -7.40 7.91
CA THR A 244 5.10 -7.86 9.04
C THR A 244 5.69 -9.24 8.82
N ARG A 245 5.38 -9.92 7.70
CA ARG A 245 5.70 -11.35 7.51
C ARG A 245 7.18 -11.66 7.75
N LEU A 246 8.08 -10.85 7.18
CA LEU A 246 9.52 -11.02 7.33
C LEU A 246 9.97 -10.83 8.79
N ALA A 247 9.46 -9.80 9.45
CA ALA A 247 9.79 -9.51 10.85
C ALA A 247 9.31 -10.63 11.79
N GLU A 248 8.06 -11.07 11.63
CA GLU A 248 7.47 -12.15 12.43
C GLU A 248 8.25 -13.46 12.29
N THR A 249 8.60 -13.83 11.05
CA THR A 249 9.36 -15.06 10.78
C THR A 249 10.78 -14.98 11.36
N ALA A 250 11.37 -13.79 11.40
CA ALA A 250 12.67 -13.52 11.99
C ALA A 250 12.65 -13.37 13.54
N GLY A 251 11.49 -13.54 14.18
CA GLY A 251 11.34 -13.38 15.63
C GLY A 251 11.36 -11.92 16.12
N ILE A 252 11.22 -10.94 15.21
CA ILE A 252 11.16 -9.53 15.54
C ILE A 252 9.77 -9.18 16.08
N VAL A 253 9.74 -8.43 17.18
CA VAL A 253 8.48 -8.05 17.84
C VAL A 253 7.60 -7.22 16.91
N CYS A 254 6.36 -7.67 16.74
CA CYS A 254 5.33 -6.97 15.98
C CYS A 254 4.14 -6.64 16.89
N ASP A 255 3.71 -5.38 16.89
CA ASP A 255 2.53 -4.87 17.59
C ASP A 255 1.95 -3.70 16.79
N ASN A 256 0.80 -3.92 16.17
CA ASN A 256 0.20 -3.03 15.17
C ASN A 256 1.21 -2.63 14.06
N GLY A 257 2.02 -3.57 13.57
CA GLY A 257 3.17 -3.33 12.69
C GLY A 257 4.48 -3.81 13.32
N ILE A 258 5.59 -3.69 12.60
CA ILE A 258 6.93 -3.94 13.12
C ILE A 258 7.20 -2.93 14.23
N ALA A 259 7.38 -3.42 15.46
CA ALA A 259 7.50 -2.55 16.61
C ALA A 259 8.92 -1.96 16.67
N VAL A 260 9.05 -0.66 16.42
CA VAL A 260 10.30 0.07 16.55
C VAL A 260 10.33 0.97 17.80
N ASP A 261 11.51 1.34 18.26
CA ASP A 261 11.68 2.38 19.27
C ASP A 261 11.49 3.79 18.68
N ALA A 262 11.82 4.83 19.45
CA ALA A 262 11.71 6.23 19.00
C ALA A 262 12.74 6.61 17.91
N PHE A 263 13.71 5.74 17.62
CA PHE A 263 14.79 5.94 16.65
C PHE A 263 14.59 5.08 15.39
N GLY A 264 13.58 4.19 15.39
CA GLY A 264 13.27 3.30 14.28
C GLY A 264 13.95 1.93 14.35
N GLN A 265 14.62 1.61 15.47
CA GLN A 265 15.26 0.31 15.68
C GLN A 265 14.22 -0.72 16.16
N THR A 266 14.28 -1.93 15.62
CA THR A 266 13.40 -3.03 16.03
C THR A 266 13.89 -3.69 17.32
N SER A 267 13.23 -4.78 17.76
CA SER A 267 13.73 -5.59 18.88
C SER A 267 15.05 -6.31 18.59
N GLU A 268 15.47 -6.41 17.33
CA GLU A 268 16.74 -7.00 16.92
C GLU A 268 17.75 -5.88 16.57
N PRO A 269 18.88 -5.80 17.29
CA PRO A 269 19.92 -4.80 17.03
C PRO A 269 20.46 -4.85 15.60
N GLY A 270 20.54 -3.68 14.96
CA GLY A 270 20.97 -3.57 13.56
C GLY A 270 19.88 -3.85 12.53
N ILE A 271 18.64 -4.15 12.98
CA ILE A 271 17.45 -4.19 12.13
C ILE A 271 16.53 -3.02 12.47
N TRP A 272 16.11 -2.30 11.44
CA TRP A 272 15.31 -1.08 11.52
C TRP A 272 14.02 -1.24 10.71
N ALA A 273 13.02 -0.40 10.97
CA ALA A 273 11.83 -0.32 10.10
C ALA A 273 11.31 1.10 9.95
N ALA A 274 10.72 1.41 8.79
CA ALA A 274 10.14 2.72 8.49
C ALA A 274 8.96 2.64 7.51
N GLY A 275 8.03 3.59 7.61
CA GLY A 275 6.85 3.71 6.77
C GLY A 275 5.65 2.91 7.27
N ASP A 276 4.74 2.54 6.37
CA ASP A 276 3.46 1.93 6.74
C ASP A 276 3.58 0.62 7.53
N CYS A 277 4.74 -0.07 7.46
CA CYS A 277 4.98 -1.31 8.21
C CYS A 277 5.36 -1.06 9.66
N ALA A 278 5.87 0.13 10.01
CA ALA A 278 6.47 0.41 11.31
C ALA A 278 5.48 1.07 12.27
N SER A 279 5.36 0.53 13.48
CA SER A 279 4.64 1.18 14.57
C SER A 279 5.63 1.82 15.54
N ILE A 280 5.30 2.99 16.08
CA ILE A 280 6.13 3.74 17.03
C ILE A 280 5.46 3.83 18.40
N PRO A 281 6.22 4.03 19.50
CA PRO A 281 5.64 4.27 20.81
C PRO A 281 4.77 5.54 20.81
N PHE A 282 3.59 5.45 21.41
CA PHE A 282 2.65 6.56 21.53
C PHE A 282 1.99 6.55 22.91
N LYS A 283 1.38 7.69 23.30
CA LYS A 283 0.85 7.91 24.66
C LYS A 283 0.00 6.76 25.21
N THR A 284 -0.74 6.08 24.34
CA THR A 284 -1.70 5.01 24.70
C THR A 284 -1.32 3.64 24.14
N GLY A 285 -0.03 3.40 23.86
CA GLY A 285 0.45 2.14 23.29
C GLY A 285 1.34 2.41 22.08
N ARG A 286 0.90 1.99 20.90
CA ARG A 286 1.65 2.17 19.65
C ARG A 286 0.81 2.83 18.59
N LEU A 287 1.43 3.71 17.81
CA LEU A 287 0.82 4.38 16.67
C LEU A 287 1.49 3.90 15.39
N ARG A 288 0.67 3.67 14.35
CA ARG A 288 1.14 3.41 13.00
C ARG A 288 0.43 4.37 12.05
N LEU A 289 1.20 5.05 11.21
CA LEU A 289 0.71 6.08 10.30
C LEU A 289 0.92 5.63 8.86
N GLU A 290 -0.09 5.84 8.04
CA GLU A 290 -0.15 5.39 6.64
C GLU A 290 -0.20 6.63 5.74
N SER A 291 0.92 7.34 5.64
CA SER A 291 1.01 8.58 4.86
C SER A 291 2.39 8.76 4.23
N VAL A 292 2.44 9.48 3.11
CA VAL A 292 3.70 9.84 2.43
C VAL A 292 4.63 10.59 3.38
N GLN A 293 4.10 11.57 4.13
CA GLN A 293 4.90 12.36 5.06
C GLN A 293 5.52 11.48 6.15
N ASN A 294 4.73 10.59 6.77
CA ASN A 294 5.26 9.66 7.77
C ASN A 294 6.34 8.74 7.19
N ALA A 295 6.14 8.23 5.97
CA ALA A 295 7.13 7.38 5.31
C ALA A 295 8.46 8.10 5.08
N ILE A 296 8.42 9.38 4.69
CA ILE A 296 9.62 10.22 4.52
C ILE A 296 10.27 10.47 5.88
N ASP A 297 9.51 10.96 6.86
CA ASP A 297 10.05 11.37 8.16
C ASP A 297 10.71 10.20 8.90
N GLN A 298 10.06 9.03 8.94
CA GLN A 298 10.64 7.84 9.57
C GLN A 298 11.87 7.32 8.81
N ALA A 299 11.82 7.32 7.47
CA ALA A 299 12.96 6.89 6.66
C ALA A 299 14.18 7.78 6.86
N GLU A 300 13.99 9.09 6.92
CA GLU A 300 15.08 10.03 7.16
C GLU A 300 15.63 9.95 8.58
N LEU A 301 14.76 9.72 9.57
CA LEU A 301 15.16 9.48 10.96
C LEU A 301 16.02 8.21 11.07
N VAL A 302 15.58 7.09 10.49
CA VAL A 302 16.34 5.83 10.49
C VAL A 302 17.68 6.01 9.80
N ALA A 303 17.72 6.68 8.64
CA ALA A 303 18.98 6.97 7.96
C ALA A 303 19.94 7.78 8.84
N ALA A 304 19.44 8.77 9.60
CA ALA A 304 20.27 9.56 10.50
C ALA A 304 20.78 8.76 11.72
N ASN A 305 20.04 7.77 12.21
CA ASN A 305 20.45 6.94 13.35
C ASN A 305 21.36 5.76 12.96
N ILE A 306 21.39 5.39 11.67
CA ILE A 306 22.34 4.41 11.13
C ILE A 306 23.74 5.03 10.94
N MET A 307 23.81 6.33 10.66
CA MET A 307 25.03 7.10 10.41
C MET A 307 25.76 7.47 11.69
#